data_AF-A0A7S4CJT6-F1
#
_entry.id   AF-A0A7S4CJT6-F1
#
_cell.length_a   1.000
_cell.length_b   1.000
_cell.length_c   1.000
_cell.angle_alpha   90.00
_cell.angle_beta   90.00
_cell.angle_gamma   90.00
#
_symmetry.space_group_name_H-M   'P 1'
#
loop_
_entity.id
_entity.type
_entity.pdbx_description
1 polymer ?
#
loop_
_entity_poly.entity_id
_entity_poly.type
_entity_poly.pdbx_seq_one_letter_code
_entity_poly.pdbx_strand_id
1 'polypeptide(L)'
;IYFWWQGRCLARRERRHDVCAQPFGINTPDVFSFIFNIMAVVAKQRGHVDAYSAGLVANLMSGVVTIAVVPIGNWVKNHFPKPALFSALAGIAITFLAFGPFLNMYSTPFVSLVPTFVLLLLLFAKVELPGKCPAIIFQWVLSIAMGWLARLIGGSIGAQFAATTFAEWQAQDSGFHLPSLAVRGLYQGFEVGLQYASVWLPLAVVAVAEIIINVSITHDVGKDPFSLRETLVVNSATSFAGTLLGTPFPAVTFIGHPTFKELGGRTGYSLLQGVVLFLLAMFGGFTLLLTFIPQQAFYPM
;
A
#
# COMPACT_ATOMS: atom_id res chain seq x y z
N ILE A 1 -2.06 -5.78 -13.62
CA ILE A 1 -2.10 -6.36 -15.01
C ILE A 1 -0.74 -6.25 -15.70
N TYR A 2 -0.14 -5.05 -15.82
CA TYR A 2 1.14 -4.89 -16.54
C TYR A 2 2.26 -5.77 -16.00
N PHE A 3 2.51 -5.78 -14.69
CA PHE A 3 3.59 -6.60 -14.10
C PHE A 3 3.39 -8.12 -14.26
N TRP A 4 2.14 -8.59 -14.34
CA TRP A 4 1.85 -9.97 -14.76
C TRP A 4 2.32 -10.21 -16.19
N TRP A 5 1.95 -9.33 -17.12
CA TRP A 5 2.36 -9.43 -18.52
C TRP A 5 3.89 -9.34 -18.69
N GLN A 6 4.53 -8.37 -18.02
CA GLN A 6 5.99 -8.20 -18.03
C GLN A 6 6.70 -9.45 -17.54
N GLY A 7 6.26 -10.03 -16.42
CA GLY A 7 6.80 -11.29 -15.92
C GLY A 7 6.56 -12.47 -16.88
N ARG A 8 5.43 -12.51 -17.60
CA ARG A 8 5.16 -13.54 -18.63
C ARG A 8 6.06 -13.39 -19.84
N CYS A 9 6.34 -12.16 -20.26
CA CYS A 9 7.32 -11.86 -21.32
C CYS A 9 8.72 -12.31 -20.91
N LEU A 10 9.13 -12.01 -19.67
CA LEU A 10 10.42 -12.45 -19.12
C LEU A 10 10.51 -13.99 -19.06
N ALA A 11 9.48 -14.65 -18.52
CA ALA A 11 9.39 -16.12 -18.46
C ALA A 11 9.54 -16.78 -19.83
N ARG A 12 8.90 -16.22 -20.87
CA ARG A 12 9.01 -16.70 -22.25
C ARG A 12 10.39 -16.46 -22.83
N ARG A 13 10.98 -15.28 -22.60
CA ARG A 13 12.32 -14.92 -23.10
C ARG A 13 13.41 -15.82 -22.52
N GLU A 14 13.34 -16.09 -21.21
CA GLU A 14 14.34 -16.90 -20.51
C GLU A 14 14.02 -18.40 -20.50
N ARG A 15 12.88 -18.81 -21.07
CA ARG A 15 12.39 -20.21 -21.05
C ARG A 15 12.33 -20.81 -19.64
N ARG A 16 11.83 -20.00 -18.70
CA ARG A 16 11.74 -20.33 -17.28
C ARG A 16 10.30 -20.36 -16.80
N HIS A 17 10.00 -21.29 -15.90
CA HIS A 17 8.68 -21.43 -15.29
C HIS A 17 8.60 -20.83 -13.88
N ASP A 18 9.73 -20.41 -13.32
CA ASP A 18 9.85 -19.92 -11.94
C ASP A 18 9.76 -18.39 -11.80
N VAL A 19 9.60 -17.66 -12.89
CA VAL A 19 9.55 -16.18 -12.88
C VAL A 19 8.36 -15.69 -12.05
N CYS A 20 8.66 -14.81 -11.10
CA CYS A 20 7.69 -14.13 -10.26
C CYS A 20 7.37 -12.75 -10.87
N ALA A 21 6.14 -12.24 -10.71
CA ALA A 21 5.84 -10.86 -11.10
C ALA A 21 6.38 -9.90 -10.02
N GLN A 22 6.69 -8.67 -10.39
CA GLN A 22 7.04 -7.65 -9.41
C GLN A 22 5.81 -7.29 -8.56
N PRO A 23 5.96 -7.23 -7.22
CA PRO A 23 4.91 -6.73 -6.34
C PRO A 23 4.63 -5.27 -6.65
N PHE A 24 3.36 -4.90 -6.74
CA PHE A 24 2.98 -3.54 -7.11
C PHE A 24 1.62 -3.18 -6.51
N GLY A 25 1.50 -1.95 -6.03
CA GLY A 25 0.27 -1.45 -5.42
C GLY A 25 0.38 0.01 -5.04
N ILE A 26 -0.47 0.43 -4.10
CA ILE A 26 -0.48 1.80 -3.59
C ILE A 26 0.74 2.04 -2.70
N ASN A 27 1.39 3.19 -2.82
CA ASN A 27 2.48 3.59 -1.95
C ASN A 27 1.95 3.95 -0.55
N THR A 28 1.95 2.97 0.36
CA THR A 28 1.39 3.12 1.71
C THR A 28 2.02 4.28 2.51
N PRO A 29 3.36 4.46 2.54
CA PRO A 29 3.97 5.68 3.06
C PRO A 29 3.38 7.00 2.57
N ASP A 30 3.20 7.12 1.25
CA ASP A 30 2.67 8.33 0.63
C ASP A 30 1.21 8.52 1.00
N VAL A 31 0.43 7.44 1.12
CA VAL A 31 -0.97 7.50 1.60
C VAL A 31 -1.04 8.18 2.96
N PHE A 32 -0.25 7.72 3.95
CA PHE A 32 -0.28 8.30 5.28
C PHE A 32 0.15 9.77 5.27
N SER A 33 1.22 10.07 4.54
CA SER A 33 1.73 11.44 4.45
C SER A 33 0.75 12.37 3.75
N PHE A 34 0.13 11.93 2.65
CA PHE A 34 -0.83 12.73 1.90
C PHE A 34 -2.10 12.94 2.72
N ILE A 35 -2.62 11.89 3.38
CA ILE A 35 -3.81 12.02 4.23
C ILE A 35 -3.54 13.00 5.37
N PHE A 36 -2.46 12.81 6.15
CA PHE A 36 -2.28 13.58 7.38
C PHE A 36 -1.63 14.95 7.18
N ASN A 37 -0.68 15.09 6.26
CA ASN A 37 0.10 16.32 6.09
C ASN A 37 -0.40 17.21 4.94
N ILE A 38 -1.26 16.70 4.05
CA ILE A 38 -1.84 17.49 2.95
C ILE A 38 -3.36 17.55 3.12
N MET A 39 -4.06 16.43 2.93
CA MET A 39 -5.51 16.38 2.83
C MET A 39 -6.19 16.79 4.14
N ALA A 40 -5.75 16.30 5.29
CA ALA A 40 -6.35 16.65 6.59
C ALA A 40 -6.12 18.13 6.93
N VAL A 41 -4.98 18.70 6.56
CA VAL A 41 -4.67 20.12 6.78
C VAL A 41 -5.56 20.99 5.89
N VAL A 42 -5.63 20.68 4.59
CA VAL A 42 -6.50 21.38 3.64
C VAL A 42 -7.97 21.22 4.02
N ALA A 43 -8.40 20.05 4.46
CA ALA A 43 -9.79 19.79 4.85
C ALA A 43 -10.24 20.71 5.99
N LYS A 44 -9.36 20.95 6.97
CA LYS A 44 -9.62 21.87 8.09
C LYS A 44 -9.70 23.33 7.66
N GLN A 45 -8.97 23.72 6.61
CA GLN A 45 -8.87 25.12 6.18
C GLN A 45 -9.89 25.49 5.11
N ARG A 46 -10.15 24.58 4.16
CA ARG A 46 -10.90 24.84 2.92
C ARG A 46 -12.00 23.81 2.63
N GLY A 47 -12.09 22.74 3.42
CA GLY A 47 -13.09 21.69 3.27
C GLY A 47 -12.62 20.46 2.48
N HIS A 48 -13.44 19.41 2.49
CA HIS A 48 -13.06 18.07 2.01
C HIS A 48 -12.83 17.99 0.49
N VAL A 49 -13.53 18.81 -0.30
CA VAL A 49 -13.40 18.81 -1.77
C VAL A 49 -12.03 19.33 -2.20
N ASP A 50 -11.57 20.41 -1.59
CA ASP A 50 -10.25 20.99 -1.85
C ASP A 50 -9.14 20.06 -1.35
N ALA A 51 -9.37 19.37 -0.22
CA ALA A 51 -8.45 18.38 0.30
C ALA A 51 -8.24 17.20 -0.66
N TYR A 52 -9.33 16.64 -1.17
CA TYR A 52 -9.28 15.59 -2.18
C TYR A 52 -8.56 16.06 -3.45
N SER A 53 -8.91 17.25 -3.94
CA SER A 53 -8.30 17.86 -5.12
C SER A 53 -6.80 18.12 -4.94
N ALA A 54 -6.36 18.57 -3.77
CA ALA A 54 -4.93 18.74 -3.45
C ALA A 54 -4.18 17.39 -3.46
N GLY A 55 -4.80 16.32 -2.96
CA GLY A 55 -4.24 14.97 -3.00
C GLY A 55 -4.07 14.45 -4.44
N LEU A 56 -5.05 14.68 -5.33
CA LEU A 56 -4.93 14.34 -6.75
C LEU A 56 -3.72 15.00 -7.40
N VAL A 57 -3.52 16.29 -7.12
CA VAL A 57 -2.39 17.05 -7.66
C VAL A 57 -1.07 16.56 -7.09
N ALA A 58 -1.00 16.28 -5.78
CA ALA A 58 0.19 15.68 -5.18
C ALA A 58 0.56 14.34 -5.85
N ASN A 59 -0.41 13.47 -6.12
CA ASN A 59 -0.18 12.21 -6.84
C ASN A 59 0.32 12.43 -8.27
N LEU A 60 -0.33 13.33 -9.02
CA LEU A 60 0.09 13.69 -10.36
C LEU A 60 1.55 14.17 -10.36
N MET A 61 1.88 15.08 -9.44
CA MET A 61 3.23 15.67 -9.36
C MET A 61 4.27 14.64 -8.91
N SER A 62 3.93 13.73 -7.99
CA SER A 62 4.82 12.60 -7.65
C SER A 62 5.12 11.73 -8.86
N GLY A 63 4.12 11.42 -9.69
CA GLY A 63 4.32 10.69 -10.95
C GLY A 63 5.21 11.45 -11.95
N VAL A 64 5.10 12.78 -12.01
CA VAL A 64 5.94 13.67 -12.84
C VAL A 64 7.40 13.62 -12.38
N VAL A 65 7.65 13.62 -11.08
CA VAL A 65 9.00 13.46 -10.53
C VAL A 65 9.56 12.09 -10.90
N THR A 66 8.78 11.02 -10.74
CA THR A 66 9.21 9.66 -11.09
C THR A 66 9.55 9.53 -12.58
N ILE A 67 8.74 10.10 -13.48
CA ILE A 67 9.02 10.03 -14.93
C ILE A 67 10.25 10.86 -15.30
N ALA A 68 10.48 12.00 -14.64
CA ALA A 68 11.65 12.84 -14.85
C ALA A 68 12.97 12.13 -14.50
N VAL A 69 12.93 11.14 -13.59
CA VAL A 69 14.11 10.34 -13.23
C VAL A 69 14.41 9.22 -14.24
N VAL A 70 13.47 8.85 -15.14
CA VAL A 70 13.66 7.76 -16.12
C VAL A 70 14.97 7.83 -16.91
N PRO A 71 15.40 8.99 -17.46
CA PRO A 71 16.65 9.09 -18.21
C PRO A 71 17.91 8.83 -17.37
N ILE A 72 17.88 9.23 -16.09
CA ILE A 72 19.02 9.14 -15.17
C ILE A 72 18.92 7.96 -14.20
N GLY A 73 17.82 7.20 -14.18
CA GLY A 73 17.54 6.19 -13.16
C GLY A 73 18.60 5.10 -13.07
N ASN A 74 19.12 4.63 -14.21
CA ASN A 74 20.24 3.67 -14.22
C ASN A 74 21.55 4.29 -13.71
N TRP A 75 21.78 5.58 -13.98
CA TRP A 75 22.93 6.30 -13.44
C TRP A 75 22.82 6.38 -11.91
N VAL A 76 21.65 6.76 -11.38
CA VAL A 76 21.38 6.79 -9.93
C VAL A 76 21.59 5.40 -9.31
N LYS A 77 20.99 4.36 -9.89
CA LYS A 77 21.15 2.96 -9.43
C LYS A 77 22.63 2.54 -9.32
N ASN A 78 23.47 2.96 -10.26
CA ASN A 78 24.87 2.51 -10.34
C ASN A 78 25.84 3.37 -9.50
N HIS A 79 25.50 4.63 -9.20
CA HIS A 79 26.39 5.55 -8.49
C HIS A 79 26.00 5.78 -7.03
N PHE A 80 24.74 5.60 -6.67
CA PHE A 80 24.30 5.77 -5.28
C PHE A 80 24.51 4.48 -4.48
N PRO A 81 25.10 4.57 -3.28
CA PRO A 81 25.29 3.39 -2.44
C PRO A 81 23.92 2.88 -1.96
N LYS A 82 23.66 1.58 -2.13
CA LYS A 82 22.41 0.92 -1.68
C LYS A 82 22.02 1.28 -0.23
N PRO A 83 22.94 1.32 0.76
CA PRO A 83 22.61 1.72 2.13
C PRO A 83 21.95 3.10 2.27
N ALA A 84 22.32 4.08 1.42
CA ALA A 84 21.71 5.41 1.45
C ALA A 84 20.27 5.41 0.94
N LEU A 85 19.93 4.51 0.02
CA LEU A 85 18.55 4.34 -0.44
C LEU A 85 17.71 3.63 0.64
N PHE A 86 18.30 2.64 1.33
CA PHE A 86 17.62 1.92 2.42
C PHE A 86 17.37 2.78 3.66
N SER A 87 18.26 3.72 3.99
CA SER A 87 18.10 4.57 5.18
C SER A 87 16.87 5.48 5.08
N ALA A 88 16.63 6.07 3.91
CA ALA A 88 15.43 6.87 3.66
C ALA A 88 14.15 6.03 3.81
N LEU A 89 14.14 4.82 3.24
CA LEU A 89 13.01 3.91 3.33
C LEU A 89 12.76 3.43 4.77
N ALA A 90 13.82 3.15 5.52
CA ALA A 90 13.73 2.77 6.93
C ALA A 90 13.14 3.90 7.79
N GLY A 91 13.55 5.15 7.57
CA GLY A 91 12.98 6.30 8.25
C GLY A 91 11.48 6.42 8.03
N ILE A 92 11.04 6.32 6.77
CA ILE A 92 9.62 6.32 6.41
C ILE A 92 8.87 5.14 7.05
N ALA A 93 9.41 3.93 6.99
CA ALA A 93 8.77 2.75 7.56
C ALA A 93 8.60 2.89 9.08
N ILE A 94 9.62 3.39 9.78
CA ILE A 94 9.53 3.64 11.22
C ILE A 94 8.46 4.70 11.49
N THR A 95 8.53 5.87 10.85
CA THR A 95 7.64 7.00 11.14
C THR A 95 6.18 6.71 10.79
N PHE A 96 5.90 6.12 9.63
CA PHE A 96 4.52 5.98 9.13
C PHE A 96 3.94 4.57 9.31
N LEU A 97 4.75 3.52 9.19
CA LEU A 97 4.26 2.14 9.26
C LEU A 97 4.40 1.54 10.67
N ALA A 98 5.40 1.95 11.46
CA ALA A 98 5.56 1.44 12.83
C ALA A 98 4.86 2.35 13.84
N PHE A 99 5.24 3.64 13.93
CA PHE A 99 4.76 4.53 15.00
C PHE A 99 3.24 4.74 14.98
N GLY A 100 2.66 4.99 13.80
CA GLY A 100 1.22 5.26 13.68
C GLY A 100 0.35 4.11 14.19
N PRO A 101 0.48 2.90 13.62
CA PRO A 101 -0.24 1.74 14.11
C PRO A 101 0.09 1.43 15.57
N PHE A 102 1.37 1.51 15.98
CA PHE A 102 1.79 1.25 17.37
C PHE A 102 1.04 2.12 18.38
N LEU A 103 0.89 3.43 18.12
CA LEU A 103 0.12 4.32 19.01
C LEU A 103 -1.37 3.96 19.02
N ASN A 104 -1.93 3.56 17.88
CA ASN A 104 -3.33 3.13 17.80
C ASN A 104 -3.59 1.82 18.54
N MET A 105 -2.60 0.94 18.68
CA MET A 105 -2.74 -0.31 19.44
C MET A 105 -3.03 -0.07 20.93
N TYR A 106 -2.48 1.01 21.51
CA TYR A 106 -2.75 1.38 22.90
C TYR A 106 -4.19 1.83 23.13
N SER A 107 -4.89 2.32 22.10
CA SER A 107 -6.30 2.65 22.20
C SER A 107 -7.20 1.40 22.31
N THR A 108 -6.72 0.25 21.82
CA THR A 108 -7.47 -1.02 21.76
C THR A 108 -6.60 -2.22 22.15
N PRO A 109 -6.06 -2.25 23.39
CA PRO A 109 -5.01 -3.19 23.76
C PRO A 109 -5.45 -4.65 23.70
N PHE A 110 -6.73 -4.94 23.98
CA PHE A 110 -7.25 -6.30 23.93
C PHE A 110 -7.26 -6.86 22.49
N VAL A 111 -7.66 -6.06 21.50
CA VAL A 111 -7.82 -6.50 20.10
C VAL A 111 -6.50 -6.45 19.33
N SER A 112 -5.63 -5.51 19.69
CA SER A 112 -4.43 -5.20 18.92
C SER A 112 -3.14 -5.65 19.62
N LEU A 113 -2.96 -5.27 20.89
CA LEU A 113 -1.69 -5.50 21.60
C LEU A 113 -1.45 -6.99 21.93
N VAL A 114 -2.48 -7.69 22.42
CA VAL A 114 -2.37 -9.12 22.78
C VAL A 114 -2.00 -9.97 21.56
N PRO A 115 -2.68 -9.87 20.40
CA PRO A 115 -2.29 -10.62 19.20
C PRO A 115 -0.91 -10.25 18.69
N THR A 116 -0.46 -9.01 18.84
CA THR A 116 0.92 -8.61 18.50
C THR A 116 1.95 -9.24 19.39
N PHE A 117 1.73 -9.32 20.70
CA PHE A 117 2.63 -10.08 21.59
C PHE A 117 2.72 -11.54 21.17
N VAL A 118 1.60 -12.16 20.80
CA VAL A 118 1.58 -13.53 20.29
C VAL A 118 2.36 -13.64 18.98
N LEU A 119 2.20 -12.70 18.05
CA LEU A 119 2.99 -12.65 16.81
C LEU A 119 4.48 -12.56 17.09
N LEU A 120 4.90 -11.64 17.98
CA LEU A 120 6.30 -11.48 18.36
C LEU A 120 6.85 -12.77 18.97
N LEU A 121 6.10 -13.42 19.86
CA LEU A 121 6.48 -14.71 20.44
C LEU A 121 6.66 -15.78 19.36
N LEU A 122 5.72 -15.90 18.42
CA LEU A 122 5.81 -16.87 17.32
C LEU A 122 7.01 -16.59 16.40
N LEU A 123 7.27 -15.33 16.09
CA LEU A 123 8.40 -14.91 15.25
C LEU A 123 9.74 -15.18 15.94
N PHE A 124 9.91 -14.80 17.22
CA PHE A 124 11.16 -14.98 17.95
C PHE A 124 11.42 -16.42 18.39
N ALA A 125 10.36 -17.15 18.78
CA ALA A 125 10.48 -18.55 19.13
C ALA A 125 10.61 -19.47 17.91
N LYS A 126 10.46 -18.93 16.69
CA LYS A 126 10.49 -19.68 15.41
C LYS A 126 9.56 -20.90 15.43
N VAL A 127 8.41 -20.75 16.10
CA VAL A 127 7.44 -21.84 16.25
C VAL A 127 6.65 -21.95 14.95
N GLU A 128 6.73 -23.11 14.32
CA GLU A 128 5.87 -23.43 13.19
C GLU A 128 4.48 -23.80 13.70
N LEU A 129 3.48 -23.03 13.28
CA LEU A 129 2.08 -23.33 13.59
C LEU A 129 1.61 -24.58 12.85
N PRO A 130 0.66 -25.34 13.43
CA PRO A 130 0.09 -26.51 12.77
C PRO A 130 -0.47 -26.13 11.39
N GLY A 131 -0.14 -26.94 10.37
CA GLY A 131 -0.54 -26.68 8.99
C GLY A 131 0.33 -25.66 8.24
N LYS A 132 1.49 -25.27 8.77
CA LYS A 132 2.40 -24.26 8.16
C LYS A 132 1.71 -22.90 7.94
N CYS A 133 0.76 -22.56 8.81
CA CYS A 133 0.08 -21.27 8.75
C CYS A 133 1.09 -20.15 9.07
N PRO A 134 1.23 -19.12 8.21
CA PRO A 134 2.06 -17.96 8.52
C PRO A 134 1.62 -17.29 9.82
N ALA A 135 2.58 -16.96 10.69
CA ALA A 135 2.29 -16.35 12.00
C ALA A 135 1.46 -15.06 11.88
N ILE A 136 1.65 -14.29 10.80
CA ILE A 136 0.88 -13.07 10.50
C ILE A 136 -0.61 -13.39 10.28
N ILE A 137 -0.93 -14.46 9.54
CA ILE A 137 -2.34 -14.86 9.31
C ILE A 137 -2.97 -15.29 10.63
N PHE A 138 -2.25 -16.05 11.44
CA PHE A 138 -2.74 -16.47 12.74
C PHE A 138 -2.99 -15.28 13.68
N GLN A 139 -2.05 -14.33 13.75
CA GLN A 139 -2.24 -13.09 14.51
C GLN A 139 -3.49 -12.35 14.06
N TRP A 140 -3.72 -12.24 12.75
CA TRP A 140 -4.87 -11.53 12.23
C TRP A 140 -6.19 -12.21 12.60
N VAL A 141 -6.27 -13.53 12.45
CA VAL A 141 -7.44 -14.32 12.89
C VAL A 141 -7.67 -14.17 14.38
N LEU A 142 -6.61 -14.17 15.18
CA LEU A 142 -6.68 -13.94 16.62
C LEU A 142 -7.22 -12.53 16.94
N SER A 143 -6.72 -11.48 16.28
CA SER A 143 -7.25 -10.12 16.43
C SER A 143 -8.72 -10.01 16.07
N ILE A 144 -9.16 -10.65 14.98
CA ILE A 144 -10.57 -10.69 14.59
C ILE A 144 -11.41 -11.38 15.68
N ALA A 145 -10.98 -12.56 16.13
CA ALA A 145 -11.68 -13.32 17.16
C ALA A 145 -11.77 -12.55 18.48
N MET A 146 -10.68 -11.89 18.90
CA MET A 146 -10.66 -11.04 20.09
C MET A 146 -11.56 -9.81 19.94
N GLY A 147 -11.63 -9.22 18.75
CA GLY A 147 -12.57 -8.14 18.45
C GLY A 147 -14.03 -8.56 18.62
N TRP A 148 -14.42 -9.70 18.05
CA TRP A 148 -15.78 -10.22 18.21
C TRP A 148 -16.10 -10.62 19.64
N LEU A 149 -15.14 -11.21 20.36
CA LEU A 149 -15.28 -11.52 21.78
C LEU A 149 -15.47 -10.26 22.63
N ALA A 150 -14.69 -9.20 22.37
CA ALA A 150 -14.83 -7.91 23.03
C ALA A 150 -16.24 -7.31 22.83
N ARG A 151 -16.80 -7.42 21.62
CA ARG A 151 -18.17 -6.99 21.32
C ARG A 151 -19.21 -7.76 22.14
N LEU A 152 -19.05 -9.08 22.32
CA LEU A 152 -19.97 -9.91 23.10
C LEU A 152 -19.92 -9.60 24.61
N ILE A 153 -18.74 -9.29 25.15
CA ILE A 153 -18.55 -8.95 26.56
C ILE A 153 -19.22 -7.61 26.91
N GLY A 154 -19.28 -6.68 25.96
CA GLY A 154 -19.91 -5.37 26.15
C GLY A 154 -19.12 -4.43 27.07
N GLY A 155 -19.76 -3.35 27.53
CA GLY A 155 -19.12 -2.34 28.38
C GLY A 155 -18.05 -1.49 27.68
N SER A 156 -17.07 -1.00 28.44
CA SER A 156 -15.97 -0.16 27.92
C SER A 156 -15.03 -0.92 26.98
N ILE A 157 -14.97 -2.25 27.08
CA ILE A 157 -14.19 -3.13 26.20
C ILE A 157 -14.91 -3.31 24.85
N GLY A 158 -16.24 -3.50 24.87
CA GLY A 158 -17.04 -3.54 23.65
C GLY A 158 -17.09 -2.19 22.92
N ALA A 159 -17.01 -1.06 23.64
CA ALA A 159 -16.95 0.28 23.03
C ALA A 159 -15.66 0.56 22.23
N GLN A 160 -14.59 -0.21 22.47
CA GLN A 160 -13.36 -0.15 21.67
C GLN A 160 -13.50 -0.83 20.30
N PHE A 161 -14.66 -1.46 20.03
CA PHE A 161 -14.94 -2.18 18.81
C PHE A 161 -15.81 -1.34 17.85
N ALA A 162 -15.19 -0.78 16.82
CA ALA A 162 -15.88 -0.12 15.71
C ALA A 162 -15.79 -0.98 14.44
N ALA A 163 -16.72 -1.92 14.29
CA ALA A 163 -16.96 -2.57 13.00
C ALA A 163 -18.09 -1.84 12.28
N THR A 164 -17.97 -1.70 10.96
CA THR A 164 -19.05 -1.16 10.13
C THR A 164 -20.24 -2.11 10.26
N THR A 165 -21.44 -1.61 10.50
CA THR A 165 -22.61 -2.49 10.53
C THR A 165 -23.04 -2.85 9.11
N PHE A 166 -23.67 -4.01 8.94
CA PHE A 166 -24.21 -4.38 7.62
C PHE A 166 -25.24 -3.35 7.12
N ALA A 167 -26.00 -2.73 8.02
CA ALA A 167 -26.93 -1.66 7.70
C ALA A 167 -26.21 -0.38 7.21
N GLU A 168 -25.10 0.00 7.84
CA GLU A 168 -24.26 1.13 7.39
C GLU A 168 -23.67 0.87 6.00
N TRP A 169 -23.13 -0.32 5.77
CA TRP A 169 -22.62 -0.73 4.46
C TRP A 169 -23.73 -0.67 3.40
N GLN A 170 -24.90 -1.25 3.71
CA GLN A 170 -26.04 -1.27 2.79
C GLN A 170 -26.52 0.15 2.45
N ALA A 171 -26.52 1.05 3.42
CA ALA A 171 -26.99 2.42 3.23
C ALA A 171 -26.01 3.32 2.46
N GLN A 172 -24.70 3.11 2.58
CA GLN A 172 -23.69 4.07 2.10
C GLN A 172 -22.87 3.57 0.90
N ASP A 173 -22.52 2.29 0.86
CA ASP A 173 -21.51 1.78 -0.07
C ASP A 173 -21.95 0.52 -0.84
N SER A 174 -23.12 -0.06 -0.54
CA SER A 174 -23.61 -1.19 -1.32
C SER A 174 -24.02 -0.74 -2.72
N GLY A 175 -23.38 -1.32 -3.74
CA GLY A 175 -23.66 -0.97 -5.13
C GLY A 175 -22.46 -1.16 -6.04
N PHE A 176 -22.66 -0.75 -7.29
CA PHE A 176 -21.63 -0.79 -8.32
C PHE A 176 -21.03 0.60 -8.53
N HIS A 177 -19.77 0.76 -8.16
CA HIS A 177 -19.01 1.99 -8.22
C HIS A 177 -18.08 1.99 -9.44
N LEU A 178 -18.37 2.87 -10.39
CA LEU A 178 -17.50 3.08 -11.55
C LEU A 178 -16.46 4.16 -11.25
N PRO A 179 -15.21 4.01 -11.73
CA PRO A 179 -14.22 5.07 -11.64
C PRO A 179 -14.74 6.35 -12.31
N SER A 180 -14.71 7.46 -11.58
CA SER A 180 -15.10 8.77 -12.09
C SER A 180 -13.89 9.54 -12.62
N LEU A 181 -14.05 10.23 -13.75
CA LEU A 181 -12.98 11.05 -14.30
C LEU A 181 -12.78 12.33 -13.47
N ALA A 182 -11.62 12.50 -12.86
CA ALA A 182 -11.34 13.55 -11.87
C ALA A 182 -10.64 14.81 -12.44
N VAL A 183 -10.77 15.10 -13.74
CA VAL A 183 -10.12 16.27 -14.38
C VAL A 183 -10.50 17.59 -13.70
N ARG A 184 -11.77 17.73 -13.29
CA ARG A 184 -12.23 18.92 -12.58
C ARG A 184 -11.53 19.10 -11.23
N GLY A 185 -11.36 18.00 -10.48
CA GLY A 185 -10.65 18.02 -9.19
C GLY A 185 -9.18 18.41 -9.36
N LEU A 186 -8.52 17.92 -10.42
CA LEU A 186 -7.15 18.34 -10.75
C LEU A 186 -7.04 19.84 -11.02
N TYR A 187 -7.96 20.41 -11.81
CA TYR A 187 -7.94 21.84 -12.12
C TYR A 187 -8.17 22.68 -10.85
N GLN A 188 -9.16 22.30 -10.04
CA GLN A 188 -9.51 23.02 -8.80
C GLN A 188 -8.39 22.93 -7.75
N GLY A 189 -7.77 21.76 -7.63
CA GLY A 189 -6.72 21.50 -6.65
C GLY A 189 -5.33 21.97 -7.06
N PHE A 190 -5.12 22.46 -8.29
CA PHE A 190 -3.77 22.65 -8.84
C PHE A 190 -2.92 23.60 -7.98
N GLU A 191 -3.44 24.79 -7.68
CA GLU A 191 -2.73 25.77 -6.85
C GLU A 191 -2.49 25.23 -5.43
N VAL A 192 -3.54 24.68 -4.81
CA VAL A 192 -3.47 24.17 -3.43
C VAL A 192 -2.48 23.01 -3.33
N GLY A 193 -2.54 22.03 -4.23
CA GLY A 193 -1.65 20.88 -4.24
C GLY A 193 -0.18 21.25 -4.44
N LEU A 194 0.11 22.29 -5.24
CA LEU A 194 1.46 22.79 -5.42
C LEU A 194 2.02 23.48 -4.17
N GLN A 195 1.18 24.10 -3.32
CA GLN A 195 1.61 24.69 -2.05
C GLN A 195 2.19 23.65 -1.08
N TYR A 196 1.78 22.38 -1.21
CA TYR A 196 2.30 21.27 -0.41
C TYR A 196 3.48 20.53 -1.06
N ALA A 197 4.18 21.17 -2.01
CA ALA A 197 5.37 20.60 -2.66
C ALA A 197 6.46 20.18 -1.68
N SER A 198 6.61 20.89 -0.55
CA SER A 198 7.54 20.51 0.51
C SER A 198 7.25 19.14 1.13
N VAL A 199 6.02 18.64 1.01
CA VAL A 199 5.60 17.32 1.51
C VAL A 199 5.72 16.27 0.42
N TRP A 200 5.08 16.47 -0.75
CA TRP A 200 5.02 15.42 -1.77
C TRP A 200 6.33 15.26 -2.56
N LEU A 201 7.15 16.31 -2.72
CA LEU A 201 8.38 16.23 -3.51
C LEU A 201 9.43 15.30 -2.86
N PRO A 202 9.76 15.43 -1.55
CA PRO A 202 10.68 14.49 -0.91
C PRO A 202 10.17 13.05 -0.96
N LEU A 203 8.87 12.84 -0.75
CA LEU A 203 8.25 11.51 -0.82
C LEU A 203 8.36 10.90 -2.21
N ALA A 204 8.12 11.68 -3.26
CA ALA A 204 8.30 11.23 -4.64
C ALA A 204 9.75 10.79 -4.94
N VAL A 205 10.73 11.51 -4.38
CA VAL A 205 12.15 11.13 -4.50
C VAL A 205 12.43 9.83 -3.76
N VAL A 206 11.85 9.62 -2.58
CA VAL A 206 12.00 8.35 -1.85
C VAL A 206 11.29 7.20 -2.56
N ALA A 207 10.11 7.43 -3.15
CA ALA A 207 9.43 6.43 -3.97
C ALA A 207 10.28 5.99 -5.17
N VAL A 208 11.02 6.92 -5.79
CA VAL A 208 11.99 6.58 -6.85
C VAL A 208 13.13 5.72 -6.30
N ALA A 209 13.68 6.05 -5.14
CA ALA A 209 14.70 5.23 -4.46
C ALA A 209 14.17 3.82 -4.16
N GLU A 210 12.93 3.72 -3.70
CA GLU A 210 12.22 2.46 -3.45
C GLU A 210 12.10 1.62 -4.73
N ILE A 211 11.67 2.20 -5.85
CA ILE A 211 11.59 1.49 -7.14
C ILE A 211 12.98 0.96 -7.56
N ILE A 212 14.02 1.78 -7.41
CA ILE A 212 15.40 1.39 -7.74
C ILE A 212 15.85 0.19 -6.89
N ILE A 213 15.60 0.24 -5.57
CA ILE A 213 15.91 -0.86 -4.66
C ILE A 213 15.14 -2.12 -5.06
N ASN A 214 13.83 -2.01 -5.28
CA ASN A 214 12.96 -3.15 -5.50
C ASN A 214 13.30 -3.88 -6.81
N VAL A 215 13.55 -3.13 -7.89
CA VAL A 215 14.06 -3.69 -9.16
C VAL A 215 15.46 -4.30 -8.99
N SER A 216 16.32 -3.70 -8.17
CA SER A 216 17.66 -4.26 -7.93
C SER A 216 17.58 -5.58 -7.15
N ILE A 217 16.70 -5.69 -6.16
CA ILE A 217 16.47 -6.93 -5.40
C ILE A 217 15.86 -8.03 -6.29
N THR A 218 14.93 -7.69 -7.20
CA THR A 218 14.36 -8.69 -8.12
C THR A 218 15.45 -9.30 -9.00
N HIS A 219 16.41 -8.48 -9.45
CA HIS A 219 17.55 -8.92 -10.24
C HIS A 219 18.56 -9.71 -9.39
N ASP A 220 19.06 -9.12 -8.31
CA ASP A 220 20.20 -9.63 -7.55
C ASP A 220 19.87 -10.87 -6.71
N VAL A 221 18.66 -10.92 -6.11
CA VAL A 221 18.23 -12.00 -5.22
C VAL A 221 17.16 -12.86 -5.89
N GLY A 222 16.15 -12.22 -6.47
CA GLY A 222 15.05 -12.91 -7.14
C GLY A 222 15.46 -13.60 -8.45
N LYS A 223 16.61 -13.24 -9.02
CA LYS A 223 17.10 -13.73 -10.32
C LYS A 223 16.11 -13.50 -11.46
N ASP A 224 15.31 -12.44 -11.38
CA ASP A 224 14.37 -12.00 -12.41
C ASP A 224 14.75 -10.57 -12.86
N PRO A 225 15.47 -10.43 -14.00
CA PRO A 225 16.10 -9.17 -14.40
C PRO A 225 15.10 -8.21 -15.08
N PHE A 226 14.24 -7.57 -14.28
CA PHE A 226 13.33 -6.54 -14.77
C PHE A 226 14.05 -5.24 -15.12
N SER A 227 13.53 -4.53 -16.13
CA SER A 227 14.06 -3.23 -16.56
C SER A 227 13.62 -2.13 -15.60
N LEU A 228 14.61 -1.41 -15.02
CA LEU A 228 14.34 -0.25 -14.17
C LEU A 228 13.61 0.85 -14.93
N ARG A 229 14.03 1.12 -16.17
CA ARG A 229 13.43 2.16 -17.03
C ARG A 229 11.96 1.86 -17.29
N GLU A 230 11.64 0.61 -17.62
CA GLU A 230 10.28 0.16 -17.87
C GLU A 230 9.43 0.27 -16.59
N THR A 231 9.97 -0.18 -15.46
CA THR A 231 9.30 -0.12 -14.16
C THR A 231 8.94 1.32 -13.77
N LEU A 232 9.88 2.26 -13.91
CA LEU A 232 9.65 3.69 -13.63
C LEU A 232 8.55 4.27 -14.52
N VAL A 233 8.58 3.97 -15.83
CA VAL A 233 7.56 4.46 -16.78
C VAL A 233 6.18 3.91 -16.43
N VAL A 234 6.08 2.62 -16.16
CA VAL A 234 4.81 1.95 -15.82
C VAL A 234 4.27 2.45 -14.47
N ASN A 235 5.16 2.69 -13.51
CA ASN A 235 4.81 3.28 -12.23
C ASN A 235 4.16 4.66 -12.42
N SER A 236 4.85 5.57 -13.11
CA SER A 236 4.32 6.90 -13.42
C SER A 236 3.02 6.85 -14.23
N ALA A 237 2.96 6.00 -15.26
CA ALA A 237 1.76 5.84 -16.07
C ALA A 237 0.57 5.34 -15.24
N THR A 238 0.81 4.44 -14.27
CA THR A 238 -0.24 3.94 -13.39
C THR A 238 -0.69 5.01 -12.40
N SER A 239 0.22 5.80 -11.82
CA SER A 239 -0.15 6.94 -10.98
C SER A 239 -0.93 7.99 -11.76
N PHE A 240 -0.53 8.33 -13.00
CA PHE A 240 -1.27 9.27 -13.85
C PHE A 240 -2.66 8.77 -14.21
N ALA A 241 -2.77 7.53 -14.68
CA ALA A 241 -4.05 6.91 -14.98
C ALA A 241 -4.93 6.87 -13.73
N GLY A 242 -4.33 6.52 -12.59
CA GLY A 242 -4.99 6.55 -11.30
C GLY A 242 -5.53 7.93 -10.95
N THR A 243 -4.71 8.99 -11.05
CA THR A 243 -5.15 10.35 -10.75
C THR A 243 -6.29 10.79 -11.66
N LEU A 244 -6.23 10.48 -12.95
CA LEU A 244 -7.31 10.78 -13.90
C LEU A 244 -8.60 10.05 -13.53
N LEU A 245 -8.50 8.83 -12.99
CA LEU A 245 -9.62 8.03 -12.47
C LEU A 245 -9.97 8.34 -11.01
N GLY A 246 -9.34 9.36 -10.41
CA GLY A 246 -9.71 9.88 -9.10
C GLY A 246 -8.98 9.29 -7.90
N THR A 247 -7.86 8.56 -8.05
CA THR A 247 -7.03 8.22 -6.88
C THR A 247 -6.08 9.37 -6.51
N PRO A 248 -6.12 9.85 -5.25
CA PRO A 248 -5.16 10.82 -4.74
C PRO A 248 -3.85 10.17 -4.29
N PHE A 249 -3.67 8.86 -4.50
CA PHE A 249 -2.52 8.12 -3.97
C PHE A 249 -1.66 7.51 -5.09
N PRO A 250 -0.32 7.71 -5.02
CA PRO A 250 0.60 7.16 -6.00
C PRO A 250 0.76 5.65 -5.84
N ALA A 251 1.13 5.00 -6.94
CA ALA A 251 1.51 3.61 -6.95
C ALA A 251 3.04 3.44 -6.84
N VAL A 252 3.47 2.30 -6.30
CA VAL A 252 4.88 1.92 -6.17
C VAL A 252 5.04 0.39 -6.30
N THR A 253 6.19 -0.05 -6.78
CA THR A 253 6.61 -1.46 -6.63
C THR A 253 7.00 -1.73 -5.19
N PHE A 254 6.69 -2.90 -4.63
CA PHE A 254 7.03 -3.23 -3.23
C PHE A 254 8.26 -4.13 -3.07
N ILE A 255 8.83 -4.08 -1.86
CA ILE A 255 9.75 -5.10 -1.36
C ILE A 255 9.00 -6.42 -1.20
N GLY A 256 9.66 -7.54 -1.47
CA GLY A 256 9.13 -8.89 -1.19
C GLY A 256 9.15 -9.84 -2.38
N HIS A 257 9.60 -9.39 -3.56
CA HIS A 257 9.72 -10.25 -4.74
C HIS A 257 10.46 -11.58 -4.45
N PRO A 258 11.64 -11.60 -3.79
CA PRO A 258 12.34 -12.86 -3.51
C PRO A 258 11.51 -13.77 -2.59
N THR A 259 10.93 -13.21 -1.54
CA THR A 259 10.08 -13.95 -0.59
C THR A 259 8.87 -14.56 -1.27
N PHE A 260 8.16 -13.82 -2.13
CA PHE A 260 7.04 -14.38 -2.89
C PHE A 260 7.50 -15.49 -3.82
N LYS A 261 8.67 -15.34 -4.46
CA LYS A 261 9.22 -16.38 -5.33
C LYS A 261 9.62 -17.64 -4.57
N GLU A 262 10.21 -17.50 -3.39
CA GLU A 262 10.55 -18.60 -2.47
C GLU A 262 9.30 -19.34 -1.98
N LEU A 263 8.21 -18.62 -1.72
CA LEU A 263 6.90 -19.19 -1.39
C LEU A 263 6.20 -19.85 -2.60
N GLY A 264 6.85 -19.91 -3.76
CA GLY A 264 6.29 -20.52 -4.98
C GLY A 264 5.42 -19.57 -5.81
N GLY A 265 5.35 -18.29 -5.45
CA GLY A 265 4.71 -17.24 -6.22
C GLY A 265 5.29 -17.15 -7.63
N ARG A 266 4.39 -17.05 -8.61
CA ARG A 266 4.69 -16.87 -10.04
C ARG A 266 3.92 -15.69 -10.57
N THR A 267 4.14 -15.30 -11.82
CA THR A 267 3.45 -14.19 -12.48
C THR A 267 1.94 -14.02 -12.17
N GLY A 268 1.19 -15.12 -12.06
CA GLY A 268 -0.27 -15.13 -11.86
C GLY A 268 -0.78 -14.40 -10.60
N TYR A 269 -0.02 -14.36 -9.50
CA TYR A 269 -0.51 -13.74 -8.25
C TYR A 269 -0.82 -12.25 -8.45
N SER A 270 0.01 -11.54 -9.23
CA SER A 270 -0.16 -10.11 -9.50
C SER A 270 -1.45 -9.82 -10.29
N LEU A 271 -1.83 -10.72 -11.20
CA LEU A 271 -3.10 -10.61 -11.93
C LEU A 271 -4.28 -10.87 -11.00
N LEU A 272 -4.22 -11.96 -10.24
CA LEU A 272 -5.29 -12.33 -9.30
C LEU A 272 -5.52 -11.21 -8.28
N GLN A 273 -4.45 -10.69 -7.67
CA GLN A 273 -4.51 -9.57 -6.75
C GLN A 273 -5.18 -8.35 -7.38
N GLY A 274 -4.75 -7.96 -8.59
CA GLY A 274 -5.35 -6.82 -9.28
C GLY A 274 -6.84 -6.99 -9.59
N VAL A 275 -7.25 -8.18 -10.05
CA VAL A 275 -8.67 -8.49 -10.34
C VAL A 275 -9.50 -8.50 -9.06
N VAL A 276 -9.03 -9.15 -8.00
CA VAL A 276 -9.74 -9.23 -6.72
C VAL A 276 -9.91 -7.83 -6.12
N LEU A 277 -8.84 -7.02 -6.05
CA LEU A 277 -8.93 -5.66 -5.51
C LEU A 277 -9.83 -4.76 -6.36
N PHE A 278 -9.79 -4.91 -7.69
CA PHE A 278 -10.69 -4.18 -8.59
C PHE A 278 -12.16 -4.53 -8.35
N LEU A 279 -12.49 -5.82 -8.25
CA LEU A 279 -13.86 -6.25 -7.95
C LEU A 279 -14.30 -5.78 -6.56
N LEU A 280 -13.44 -5.89 -5.55
CA LEU A 280 -13.74 -5.36 -4.21
C LEU A 280 -13.98 -3.85 -4.25
N ALA A 281 -13.22 -3.08 -5.02
CA ALA A 281 -13.46 -1.65 -5.18
C ALA A 281 -14.80 -1.36 -5.89
N MET A 282 -15.10 -2.08 -6.97
CA MET A 282 -16.32 -1.86 -7.75
C MET A 282 -17.59 -2.20 -6.98
N PHE A 283 -17.58 -3.20 -6.11
CA PHE A 283 -18.78 -3.67 -5.42
C PHE A 283 -18.91 -3.15 -3.97
N GLY A 284 -18.09 -2.16 -3.56
CA GLY A 284 -18.05 -1.71 -2.16
C GLY A 284 -17.59 -2.81 -1.20
N GLY A 285 -16.83 -3.78 -1.71
CA GLY A 285 -16.35 -4.94 -0.98
C GLY A 285 -15.37 -4.61 0.15
N PHE A 286 -14.62 -3.50 0.06
CA PHE A 286 -13.72 -3.08 1.14
C PHE A 286 -14.49 -2.68 2.40
N THR A 287 -15.55 -1.89 2.27
CA THR A 287 -16.37 -1.51 3.43
C THR A 287 -17.25 -2.66 3.90
N LEU A 288 -17.62 -3.59 3.02
CA LEU A 288 -18.19 -4.88 3.42
C LEU A 288 -17.20 -5.69 4.26
N LEU A 289 -15.92 -5.77 3.87
CA LEU A 289 -14.91 -6.48 4.67
C LEU A 289 -14.76 -5.87 6.07
N LEU A 290 -14.89 -4.55 6.20
CA LEU A 290 -14.89 -3.86 7.49
C LEU A 290 -16.10 -4.18 8.38
N THR A 291 -17.15 -4.83 7.86
CA THR A 291 -18.23 -5.38 8.70
C THR A 291 -17.83 -6.67 9.41
N PHE A 292 -16.89 -7.42 8.83
CA PHE A 292 -16.43 -8.71 9.37
C PHE A 292 -15.09 -8.59 10.10
N ILE A 293 -14.21 -7.74 9.57
CA ILE A 293 -12.85 -7.55 10.05
C ILE A 293 -12.77 -6.14 10.65
N PRO A 294 -12.64 -6.02 11.98
CA PRO A 294 -12.58 -4.73 12.62
C PRO A 294 -11.33 -3.97 12.17
N GLN A 295 -11.44 -2.65 12.00
CA GLN A 295 -10.31 -1.81 11.60
C GLN A 295 -9.11 -1.96 12.55
N GLN A 296 -9.41 -2.16 13.83
CA GLN A 296 -8.44 -2.36 14.91
C GLN A 296 -7.59 -3.62 14.70
N ALA A 297 -8.13 -4.67 14.07
CA ALA A 297 -7.38 -5.89 13.78
C ALA A 297 -6.26 -5.69 12.73
N PHE A 298 -6.26 -4.57 12.01
CA PHE A 298 -5.20 -4.22 11.07
C PHE A 298 -4.04 -3.45 11.69
N TYR A 299 -4.17 -2.88 12.90
CA TYR A 299 -3.07 -2.14 13.55
C TYR A 299 -1.81 -2.98 13.82
N PRO A 300 -1.91 -4.29 14.11
CA PRO A 300 -0.74 -5.16 14.24
C PRO A 300 0.08 -5.47 12.99
N MET A 301 -0.40 -5.11 11.79
CA MET A 301 0.26 -5.42 10.52
C MET A 301 1.22 -4.33 10.07
#